data_AF-A0AAD3CVG4-F1
#
_entry.id   AF-A0AAD3CVG4-F1
#
_cell.length_a   1.000
_cell.length_b   1.000
_cell.length_c   1.000
_cell.angle_alpha   90.00
_cell.angle_beta   90.00
_cell.angle_gamma   90.00
#
_symmetry.space_group_name_H-M   'P 1'
#
loop_
_entity.id
_entity.type
_entity.pdbx_description
1 polymer ?
#
loop_
_entity_poly.entity_id
_entity_poly.type
_entity_poly.pdbx_seq_one_letter_code
_entity_poly.pdbx_strand_id
1 'polypeptide(L)'
;MKFTSFVAITFLAGASAFAPAPVSKTSTALNMEAQTRRVALTTIATGAIASTFPSAAFAAKEPSFDDMKQILNLGMSLDKLKEKCADPDQSEAALVGLRSFNRDPNFYTGYSRNFISKTVKNNADGDSRVGYIRQASSVVGSIEELLEGRQGLYGADASKEAVARVEKAQTLIAKFIAECGVKDDKFAPYLAAHPF
;
A
#
# COMPACT_ATOMS: atom_id res chain seq x y z
N MET A 1 24.09 -17.35 -31.49
CA MET A 1 22.68 -16.98 -31.75
C MET A 1 22.10 -16.44 -30.44
N LYS A 2 21.57 -15.22 -30.46
CA LYS A 2 21.05 -14.49 -29.29
C LYS A 2 19.56 -14.86 -29.10
N PHE A 3 19.19 -15.38 -27.93
CA PHE A 3 17.79 -15.59 -27.56
C PHE A 3 17.34 -14.46 -26.63
N THR A 4 16.43 -13.63 -27.13
CA THR A 4 15.80 -12.51 -26.43
C THR A 4 14.55 -13.04 -25.71
N SER A 5 14.60 -13.12 -24.38
CA SER A 5 13.42 -13.39 -23.54
C SER A 5 12.62 -12.11 -23.36
N PHE A 6 11.36 -12.11 -23.80
CA PHE A 6 10.39 -11.07 -23.46
C PHE A 6 9.85 -11.33 -22.05
N VAL A 7 10.18 -10.45 -21.11
CA VAL A 7 9.53 -10.38 -19.79
C VAL A 7 8.33 -9.45 -19.93
N ALA A 8 7.12 -9.99 -19.73
CA ALA A 8 5.91 -9.18 -19.60
C ALA A 8 5.98 -8.38 -18.30
N ILE A 9 6.13 -7.06 -18.43
CA ILE A 9 6.07 -6.11 -17.32
C ILE A 9 4.59 -5.89 -16.99
N THR A 10 4.10 -6.57 -15.96
CA THR A 10 2.82 -6.23 -15.34
C THR A 10 3.00 -4.87 -14.66
N PHE A 11 2.42 -3.82 -15.23
CA PHE A 11 2.35 -2.50 -14.61
C PHE A 11 1.54 -2.61 -13.32
N LEU A 12 2.25 -2.62 -12.18
CA LEU A 12 1.63 -2.44 -10.89
C LEU A 12 1.31 -0.95 -10.74
N ALA A 13 0.01 -0.62 -10.79
CA ALA A 13 -0.49 0.70 -10.45
C ALA A 13 -0.18 0.96 -8.97
N GLY A 14 0.97 1.56 -8.70
CA GLY A 14 1.31 2.14 -7.39
C GLY A 14 0.33 3.27 -7.12
N ALA A 15 -0.71 2.96 -6.36
CA ALA A 15 -1.76 3.88 -5.97
C ALA A 15 -1.17 5.01 -5.11
N SER A 16 -0.96 6.18 -5.72
CA SER A 16 -0.89 7.43 -4.99
C SER A 16 -2.31 7.81 -4.54
N ALA A 17 -2.86 7.06 -3.58
CA ALA A 17 -4.26 7.18 -3.12
C ALA A 17 -4.61 8.61 -2.65
N PHE A 18 -3.61 9.40 -2.24
CA PHE A 18 -3.80 10.77 -1.77
C PHE A 18 -3.21 11.85 -2.69
N ALA A 19 -2.89 11.51 -3.95
CA ALA A 19 -2.45 12.48 -4.95
C ALA A 19 -3.48 13.61 -5.15
N PRO A 20 -3.05 14.81 -5.60
CA PRO A 20 -3.97 15.87 -6.00
C PRO A 20 -4.86 15.39 -7.15
N ALA A 21 -6.16 15.67 -7.07
CA ALA A 21 -7.12 15.31 -8.12
C ALA A 21 -6.74 16.01 -9.44
N PRO A 22 -6.76 15.32 -10.60
CA PRO A 22 -6.60 15.98 -11.87
C PRO A 22 -7.82 16.85 -12.17
N VAL A 23 -7.59 18.15 -12.40
CA VAL A 23 -8.62 19.09 -12.84
C VAL A 23 -8.92 18.81 -14.32
N SER A 24 -9.87 17.93 -14.60
CA SER A 24 -10.27 17.62 -15.98
C SER A 24 -11.35 18.59 -16.48
N LYS A 25 -10.97 19.46 -17.42
CA LYS A 25 -11.92 20.20 -18.28
C LYS A 25 -12.38 19.29 -19.44
N THR A 26 -13.67 18.98 -19.45
CA THR A 26 -14.61 18.79 -20.59
C THR A 26 -14.14 18.21 -21.94
N SER A 27 -14.73 17.03 -22.30
CA SER A 27 -15.49 16.69 -23.55
C SER A 27 -15.06 15.53 -24.50
N THR A 28 -16.02 14.58 -24.60
CA THR A 28 -16.61 13.84 -25.75
C THR A 28 -15.96 12.66 -26.51
N ALA A 29 -16.87 11.69 -26.79
CA ALA A 29 -16.99 10.71 -27.89
C ALA A 29 -16.45 9.28 -27.60
N LEU A 30 -17.31 8.28 -27.35
CA LEU A 30 -18.16 7.48 -28.26
C LEU A 30 -17.40 6.48 -29.15
N ASN A 31 -17.82 5.21 -29.03
CA ASN A 31 -17.77 4.11 -29.99
C ASN A 31 -16.44 3.34 -30.21
N MET A 32 -16.42 2.07 -29.79
CA MET A 32 -16.32 0.93 -30.70
C MET A 32 -16.68 -0.37 -29.97
N GLU A 33 -17.91 -0.83 -30.19
CA GLU A 33 -18.29 -2.24 -30.03
C GLU A 33 -17.72 -3.10 -31.18
N ALA A 34 -17.72 -4.42 -30.93
CA ALA A 34 -17.66 -5.54 -31.89
C ALA A 34 -16.27 -6.15 -32.20
N GLN A 35 -15.98 -7.29 -31.54
CA GLN A 35 -15.81 -8.60 -32.21
C GLN A 35 -15.48 -9.68 -31.16
N THR A 36 -16.43 -10.50 -30.71
CA THR A 36 -16.87 -11.79 -31.28
C THR A 36 -15.97 -13.01 -30.99
N ARG A 37 -16.43 -13.81 -30.01
CA ARG A 37 -16.59 -15.28 -29.93
C ARG A 37 -15.38 -16.25 -30.07
N ARG A 38 -15.57 -17.36 -29.31
CA ARG A 38 -14.90 -18.68 -29.27
C ARG A 38 -13.69 -18.68 -28.31
N VAL A 39 -13.52 -19.63 -27.39
CA VAL A 39 -13.58 -21.10 -27.49
C VAL A 39 -13.89 -21.68 -26.09
N ALA A 40 -15.01 -22.37 -25.94
CA ALA A 40 -15.14 -23.81 -25.65
C ALA A 40 -14.49 -24.32 -24.34
N LEU A 41 -15.39 -24.67 -23.42
CA LEU A 41 -15.21 -25.55 -22.26
C LEU A 41 -14.68 -26.93 -22.72
N THR A 42 -13.64 -27.47 -22.09
CA THR A 42 -13.30 -28.91 -22.17
C THR A 42 -12.55 -29.39 -20.93
N THR A 43 -13.33 -30.01 -20.04
CA THR A 43 -13.15 -31.30 -19.34
C THR A 43 -11.76 -31.78 -18.82
N ILE A 44 -11.66 -31.85 -17.48
CA ILE A 44 -11.15 -32.92 -16.56
C ILE A 44 -9.82 -33.64 -16.90
N ALA A 45 -8.86 -33.59 -15.97
CA ALA A 45 -8.03 -34.76 -15.60
C ALA A 45 -7.40 -34.59 -14.20
N THR A 46 -7.79 -35.47 -13.28
CA THR A 46 -7.12 -35.72 -11.99
C THR A 46 -5.76 -36.35 -12.24
N GLY A 47 -4.70 -35.78 -11.68
CA GLY A 47 -3.35 -36.35 -11.71
C GLY A 47 -2.52 -35.81 -10.55
N ALA A 48 -2.30 -36.65 -9.55
CA ALA A 48 -1.38 -36.36 -8.46
C ALA A 48 0.05 -36.25 -9.01
N ILE A 49 0.66 -35.09 -8.83
CA ILE A 49 2.11 -34.92 -8.91
C ILE A 49 2.54 -34.34 -7.58
N ALA A 50 3.14 -35.20 -6.76
CA ALA A 50 4.02 -34.80 -5.69
C ALA A 50 5.21 -34.07 -6.32
N SER A 51 5.08 -32.77 -6.58
CA SER A 51 6.23 -31.91 -6.82
C SER A 51 6.73 -31.44 -5.47
N THR A 52 7.73 -32.16 -4.96
CA THR A 52 8.80 -31.57 -4.16
C THR A 52 9.19 -30.26 -4.84
N PHE A 53 8.65 -29.14 -4.35
CA PHE A 53 9.15 -27.83 -4.73
C PHE A 53 10.58 -27.78 -4.19
N PRO A 54 11.62 -27.71 -5.04
CA PRO A 54 12.87 -27.18 -4.55
C PRO A 54 12.54 -25.74 -4.17
N SER A 55 12.45 -25.49 -2.86
CA SER A 55 12.38 -24.14 -2.34
C SER A 55 13.60 -23.45 -2.92
N ALA A 56 13.38 -22.60 -3.92
CA ALA A 56 14.43 -21.78 -4.48
C ALA A 56 15.04 -21.09 -3.28
N ALA A 57 16.28 -21.43 -2.97
CA ALA A 57 17.05 -20.74 -1.97
C ALA A 57 17.08 -19.29 -2.43
N PHE A 58 16.16 -18.47 -1.90
CA PHE A 58 16.20 -17.04 -2.01
C PHE A 58 17.57 -16.66 -1.47
N ALA A 59 18.49 -16.36 -2.37
CA ALA A 59 19.74 -15.73 -2.02
C ALA A 59 19.36 -14.56 -1.13
N ALA A 60 19.92 -14.51 0.09
CA ALA A 60 19.65 -13.48 1.07
C ALA A 60 20.13 -12.15 0.48
N LYS A 61 19.28 -11.52 -0.33
CA LYS A 61 19.52 -10.20 -0.87
C LYS A 61 19.34 -9.25 0.29
N GLU A 62 20.39 -8.50 0.59
CA GLU A 62 20.30 -7.44 1.58
C GLU A 62 19.14 -6.51 1.21
N PRO A 63 18.27 -6.19 2.18
CA PRO A 63 17.12 -5.33 1.93
C PRO A 63 17.59 -3.98 1.39
N SER A 64 17.05 -3.61 0.23
CA SER A 64 17.44 -2.38 -0.47
C SER A 64 16.34 -1.32 -0.40
N PHE A 65 16.68 -0.07 -0.67
CA PHE A 65 15.72 1.04 -0.74
C PHE A 65 14.52 0.73 -1.64
N ASP A 66 14.75 0.10 -2.80
CA ASP A 66 13.70 -0.24 -3.75
C ASP A 66 12.65 -1.18 -3.16
N ASP A 67 13.04 -2.01 -2.19
CA ASP A 67 12.14 -2.94 -1.52
C ASP A 67 11.24 -2.24 -0.46
N MET A 68 11.69 -1.11 0.08
CA MET A 68 10.95 -0.30 1.07
C MET A 68 10.29 0.96 0.49
N LYS A 69 10.57 1.30 -0.77
CA LYS A 69 10.06 2.49 -1.44
C LYS A 69 8.55 2.62 -1.35
N GLN A 70 7.80 1.52 -1.46
CA GLN A 70 6.34 1.54 -1.36
C GLN A 70 5.86 1.91 0.06
N ILE A 71 6.56 1.46 1.10
CA ILE A 71 6.24 1.81 2.50
C ILE A 71 6.60 3.26 2.78
N LEU A 72 7.72 3.76 2.25
CA LEU A 72 8.09 5.18 2.36
C LEU A 72 7.09 6.07 1.63
N ASN A 73 6.69 5.70 0.41
CA ASN A 73 5.67 6.43 -0.36
C ASN A 73 4.33 6.47 0.37
N LEU A 74 3.94 5.39 1.06
CA LEU A 74 2.78 5.41 1.95
C LEU A 74 2.97 6.48 3.03
N GLY A 75 4.06 6.43 3.77
CA GLY A 75 4.38 7.41 4.81
C GLY A 75 4.28 8.86 4.31
N MET A 76 4.93 9.19 3.20
CA MET A 76 4.85 10.53 2.59
C MET A 76 3.45 10.90 2.09
N SER A 77 2.66 9.92 1.65
CA SER A 77 1.27 10.19 1.24
C SER A 77 0.35 10.49 2.42
N LEU A 78 0.72 10.05 3.62
CA LEU A 78 -0.01 10.37 4.85
C LEU A 78 0.13 11.83 5.25
N ASP A 79 1.23 12.51 4.88
CA ASP A 79 1.35 13.96 5.11
C ASP A 79 0.25 14.73 4.36
N LYS A 80 -0.03 14.32 3.10
CA LYS A 80 -1.13 14.89 2.31
C LYS A 80 -2.50 14.54 2.87
N LEU A 81 -2.65 13.34 3.43
CA LEU A 81 -3.88 12.96 4.11
C LEU A 81 -4.08 13.82 5.36
N LYS A 82 -3.02 14.07 6.14
CA LYS A 82 -3.06 14.94 7.31
C LYS A 82 -3.51 16.36 6.95
N GLU A 83 -2.94 16.94 5.90
CA GLU A 83 -3.35 18.24 5.37
C GLU A 83 -4.84 18.24 5.00
N LYS A 84 -5.31 17.24 4.24
CA LYS A 84 -6.72 17.14 3.84
C LYS A 84 -7.68 16.86 5.00
N CYS A 85 -7.25 16.15 6.04
CA CYS A 85 -8.05 15.90 7.24
C CYS A 85 -8.15 17.13 8.14
N ALA A 86 -7.13 17.99 8.13
CA ALA A 86 -7.11 19.24 8.90
C ALA A 86 -8.08 20.28 8.34
N ASP A 87 -8.31 20.29 7.02
CA ASP A 87 -9.21 21.21 6.34
C ASP A 87 -10.62 20.59 6.16
N PRO A 88 -11.67 21.15 6.81
CA PRO A 88 -13.04 20.63 6.69
C PRO A 88 -13.56 20.60 5.25
N ASP A 89 -13.15 21.58 4.43
CA ASP A 89 -13.52 21.70 3.01
C ASP A 89 -12.88 20.62 2.12
N GLN A 90 -11.86 19.91 2.63
CA GLN A 90 -11.15 18.83 1.93
C GLN A 90 -11.55 17.44 2.43
N SER A 91 -12.50 17.35 3.36
CA SER A 91 -12.97 16.08 3.94
C SER A 91 -13.43 15.06 2.90
N GLU A 92 -14.16 15.48 1.86
CA GLU A 92 -14.57 14.58 0.77
C GLU A 92 -13.37 14.10 -0.05
N ALA A 93 -12.39 14.96 -0.30
CA ALA A 93 -11.15 14.59 -0.99
C ALA A 93 -10.29 13.62 -0.16
N ALA A 94 -10.33 13.72 1.17
CA ALA A 94 -9.73 12.75 2.08
C ALA A 94 -10.47 11.41 2.01
N LEU A 95 -11.81 11.41 2.05
CA LEU A 95 -12.65 10.22 1.96
C LEU A 95 -12.44 9.43 0.66
N VAL A 96 -12.33 10.11 -0.49
CA VAL A 96 -12.02 9.45 -1.77
C VAL A 96 -10.69 8.68 -1.70
N GLY A 97 -9.66 9.30 -1.11
CA GLY A 97 -8.36 8.65 -0.94
C GLY A 97 -8.42 7.48 0.04
N LEU A 98 -9.16 7.63 1.15
CA LEU A 98 -9.34 6.58 2.15
C LEU A 98 -10.10 5.37 1.60
N ARG A 99 -11.16 5.60 0.81
CA ARG A 99 -11.88 4.53 0.10
C ARG A 99 -10.97 3.79 -0.88
N SER A 100 -10.11 4.51 -1.59
CA SER A 100 -9.13 3.89 -2.48
C SER A 100 -8.09 3.08 -1.70
N PHE A 101 -7.68 3.55 -0.53
CA PHE A 101 -6.75 2.84 0.35
C PHE A 101 -7.39 1.56 0.91
N ASN A 102 -8.63 1.65 1.40
CA ASN A 102 -9.37 0.54 2.01
C ASN A 102 -9.86 -0.50 1.01
N ARG A 103 -9.70 -0.28 -0.30
CA ARG A 103 -10.01 -1.27 -1.34
C ARG A 103 -9.16 -2.54 -1.21
N ASP A 104 -7.92 -2.40 -0.76
CA ASP A 104 -7.03 -3.53 -0.47
C ASP A 104 -6.33 -3.32 0.88
N PRO A 105 -6.99 -3.68 1.99
CA PRO A 105 -6.47 -3.44 3.34
C PRO A 105 -5.20 -4.26 3.65
N ASN A 106 -4.95 -5.32 2.88
CA ASN A 106 -3.81 -6.21 3.06
C ASN A 106 -2.62 -5.84 2.16
N PHE A 107 -2.77 -4.89 1.24
CA PHE A 107 -1.73 -4.50 0.29
C PHE A 107 -0.39 -4.19 0.98
N TYR A 108 -0.38 -3.19 1.86
CA TYR A 108 0.84 -2.73 2.53
C TYR A 108 1.38 -3.75 3.54
N THR A 109 0.50 -4.51 4.19
CA THR A 109 0.89 -5.61 5.09
C THR A 109 1.54 -6.76 4.32
N GLY A 110 1.04 -7.10 3.12
CA GLY A 110 1.66 -8.09 2.24
C GLY A 110 3.01 -7.63 1.72
N TYR A 111 3.15 -6.35 1.39
CA TYR A 111 4.41 -5.72 1.02
C TYR A 111 5.45 -5.80 2.13
N SER A 112 5.10 -5.42 3.35
CA SER A 112 6.00 -5.47 4.50
C SER A 112 6.37 -6.91 4.84
N ARG A 113 5.44 -7.87 4.77
CA ARG A 113 5.77 -9.30 4.91
C ARG A 113 6.78 -9.77 3.88
N ASN A 114 6.57 -9.43 2.60
CA ASN A 114 7.47 -9.81 1.53
C ASN A 114 8.87 -9.23 1.76
N PHE A 115 8.96 -7.97 2.17
CA PHE A 115 10.22 -7.34 2.58
C PHE A 115 10.90 -8.11 3.72
N ILE A 116 10.17 -8.37 4.81
CA ILE A 116 10.73 -9.05 5.99
C ILE A 116 11.17 -10.46 5.66
N SER A 117 10.46 -11.19 4.79
CA SER A 117 10.81 -12.55 4.37
C SER A 117 12.19 -12.66 3.70
N LYS A 118 12.74 -11.56 3.17
CA LYS A 118 14.11 -11.50 2.63
C LYS A 118 15.18 -11.57 3.71
N THR A 119 14.85 -11.10 4.92
CA THR A 119 15.77 -11.07 6.08
C THR A 119 15.47 -12.17 7.10
N VAL A 120 14.19 -12.51 7.27
CA VAL A 120 13.70 -13.50 8.24
C VAL A 120 13.13 -14.69 7.47
N LYS A 121 13.86 -15.82 7.49
CA LYS A 121 13.52 -17.02 6.70
C LYS A 121 12.27 -17.76 7.20
N ASN A 122 11.96 -17.69 8.49
CA ASN A 122 10.85 -18.40 9.12
C ASN A 122 9.94 -17.42 9.88
N ASN A 123 8.63 -17.56 9.71
CA ASN A 123 7.61 -16.77 10.44
C ASN A 123 7.66 -15.25 10.21
N ALA A 124 7.88 -14.80 8.97
CA ALA A 124 7.84 -13.37 8.64
C ALA A 124 6.50 -12.68 8.99
N ASP A 125 5.38 -13.43 8.99
CA ASP A 125 4.06 -12.92 9.40
C ASP A 125 3.96 -12.60 10.91
N GLY A 126 4.78 -13.25 11.74
CA GLY A 126 4.83 -13.03 13.18
C GLY A 126 5.88 -12.02 13.63
N ASP A 127 6.62 -11.41 12.69
CA ASP A 127 7.61 -10.39 13.00
C ASP A 127 6.92 -9.10 13.48
N SER A 128 7.41 -8.52 14.58
CA SER A 128 6.85 -7.30 15.18
C SER A 128 6.82 -6.13 14.20
N ARG A 129 7.76 -6.08 13.25
CA ARG A 129 7.86 -5.02 12.24
C ARG A 129 6.69 -5.08 11.26
N VAL A 130 6.28 -6.27 10.82
CA VAL A 130 5.04 -6.44 10.02
C VAL A 130 3.82 -5.99 10.83
N GLY A 131 3.84 -6.24 12.15
CA GLY A 131 2.83 -5.77 13.09
C GLY A 131 2.63 -4.25 13.07
N TYR A 132 3.70 -3.46 12.97
CA TYR A 132 3.59 -1.99 12.90
C TYR A 132 2.87 -1.51 11.65
N ILE A 133 3.17 -2.10 10.48
CA ILE A 133 2.50 -1.75 9.22
C ILE A 133 1.04 -2.20 9.22
N ARG A 134 0.74 -3.35 9.82
CA ARG A 134 -0.64 -3.83 9.99
C ARG A 134 -1.45 -2.89 10.87
N GLN A 135 -0.87 -2.46 12.00
CA GLN A 135 -1.50 -1.48 12.90
C GLN A 135 -1.67 -0.13 12.21
N ALA A 136 -0.65 0.37 11.50
CA ALA A 136 -0.73 1.63 10.76
C ALA A 136 -1.85 1.59 9.71
N SER A 137 -1.94 0.50 8.94
CA SER A 137 -2.97 0.32 7.92
C SER A 137 -4.38 0.30 8.52
N SER A 138 -4.55 -0.39 9.66
CA SER A 138 -5.83 -0.40 10.39
C SER A 138 -6.21 0.98 10.93
N VAL A 139 -5.24 1.73 11.48
CA VAL A 139 -5.46 3.09 11.97
C VAL A 139 -5.88 4.01 10.82
N VAL A 140 -5.18 3.98 9.68
CA VAL A 140 -5.54 4.77 8.49
C VAL A 140 -6.94 4.40 8.00
N GLY A 141 -7.25 3.10 7.91
CA GLY A 141 -8.57 2.66 7.47
C GLY A 141 -9.70 3.14 8.37
N SER A 142 -9.46 3.25 9.68
CA SER A 142 -10.46 3.74 10.65
C SER A 142 -10.83 5.22 10.50
N ILE A 143 -10.04 6.00 9.73
CA ILE A 143 -10.31 7.43 9.47
C ILE A 143 -11.52 7.56 8.54
N GLU A 144 -11.76 6.60 7.65
CA GLU A 144 -12.94 6.62 6.77
C GLU A 144 -14.23 6.65 7.61
N GLU A 145 -14.38 5.69 8.52
CA GLU A 145 -15.55 5.62 9.40
C GLU A 145 -15.70 6.83 10.32
N LEU A 146 -14.58 7.42 10.73
CA LEU A 146 -14.54 8.63 11.55
C LEU A 146 -15.08 9.84 10.76
N LEU A 147 -14.57 10.07 9.54
CA LEU A 147 -14.97 11.20 8.71
C LEU A 147 -16.38 11.03 8.12
N GLU A 148 -16.85 9.80 7.96
CA GLU A 148 -18.26 9.52 7.63
C GLU A 148 -19.22 9.71 8.83
N GLY A 149 -18.70 10.07 10.01
CA GLY A 149 -19.51 10.33 11.20
C GLY A 149 -20.05 9.07 11.90
N ARG A 150 -19.65 7.86 11.44
CA ARG A 150 -20.11 6.59 12.03
C ARG A 150 -19.64 6.39 13.47
N GLN A 151 -18.61 7.13 13.88
CA GLN A 151 -18.05 7.12 15.23
C GLN A 151 -18.65 8.22 16.14
N GLY A 152 -19.65 8.97 15.66
CA GLY A 152 -20.34 10.00 16.45
C GLY A 152 -19.56 11.30 16.65
N LEU A 153 -18.42 11.47 15.97
CA LEU A 153 -17.65 12.71 15.92
C LEU A 153 -17.92 13.44 14.61
N TYR A 154 -17.97 14.77 14.64
CA TYR A 154 -18.28 15.61 13.48
C TYR A 154 -17.44 16.88 13.45
N GLY A 155 -17.31 17.47 12.26
CA GLY A 155 -16.66 18.76 12.06
C GLY A 155 -15.23 18.79 12.60
N ALA A 156 -14.89 19.84 13.33
CA ALA A 156 -13.54 20.08 13.82
C ALA A 156 -13.01 18.97 14.75
N ASP A 157 -13.87 18.30 15.52
CA ASP A 157 -13.45 17.25 16.43
C ASP A 157 -13.13 15.95 15.68
N ALA A 158 -13.90 15.63 14.63
CA ALA A 158 -13.57 14.54 13.71
C ALA A 158 -12.26 14.81 12.96
N SER A 159 -12.04 16.04 12.50
CA SER A 159 -10.79 16.46 11.85
C SER A 159 -9.57 16.33 12.77
N LYS A 160 -9.67 16.77 14.03
CA LYS A 160 -8.58 16.64 15.02
C LYS A 160 -8.24 15.17 15.31
N GLU A 161 -9.26 14.34 15.53
CA GLU A 161 -9.08 12.92 15.77
C GLU A 161 -8.51 12.22 14.53
N ALA A 162 -8.93 12.62 13.32
CA ALA A 162 -8.39 12.11 12.07
C ALA A 162 -6.89 12.42 11.96
N VAL A 163 -6.49 13.66 12.22
CA VAL A 163 -5.07 14.08 12.23
C VAL A 163 -4.26 13.27 13.24
N ALA A 164 -4.77 13.08 14.46
CA ALA A 164 -4.09 12.28 15.48
C ALA A 164 -3.89 10.82 15.05
N ARG A 165 -4.88 10.24 14.35
CA ARG A 165 -4.76 8.88 13.79
C ARG A 165 -3.73 8.81 12.65
N VAL A 166 -3.68 9.84 11.79
CA VAL A 166 -2.65 9.92 10.75
C VAL A 166 -1.26 9.97 11.37
N GLU A 167 -1.04 10.83 12.36
CA GLU A 167 0.25 10.95 13.05
C GLU A 167 0.67 9.63 13.71
N LYS A 168 -0.26 8.95 14.39
CA LYS A 168 0.00 7.62 14.96
C LYS A 168 0.40 6.60 13.90
N ALA A 169 -0.24 6.61 12.74
CA ALA A 169 0.14 5.73 11.63
C ALA A 169 1.53 6.08 11.07
N GLN A 170 1.87 7.37 10.97
CA GLN A 170 3.19 7.83 10.52
C GLN A 170 4.30 7.38 11.46
N THR A 171 4.10 7.49 12.78
CA THR A 171 5.04 7.00 13.80
C THR A 171 5.26 5.49 13.69
N LEU A 172 4.20 4.70 13.49
CA LEU A 172 4.33 3.25 13.31
C LEU A 172 5.13 2.88 12.04
N ILE A 173 4.94 3.63 10.96
CA ILE A 173 5.72 3.45 9.72
C ILE A 173 7.18 3.86 9.94
N ALA A 174 7.44 4.96 10.65
CA ALA A 174 8.79 5.41 10.97
C ALA A 174 9.54 4.36 11.82
N LYS A 175 8.85 3.79 12.82
CA LYS A 175 9.36 2.68 13.62
C LYS A 175 9.70 1.45 12.78
N PHE A 176 8.83 1.07 11.85
CA PHE A 176 9.13 0.00 10.89
C PHE A 176 10.41 0.29 10.10
N ILE A 177 10.53 1.50 9.55
CA ILE A 177 11.70 1.88 8.72
C ILE A 177 12.99 1.81 9.55
N ALA A 178 12.98 2.34 10.76
CA ALA A 178 14.14 2.35 11.64
C ALA A 178 14.57 0.94 12.07
N GLU A 179 13.62 0.08 12.46
CA GLU A 179 13.92 -1.30 12.90
C GLU A 179 14.28 -2.25 11.74
N CYS A 180 13.97 -1.90 10.49
CA CYS A 180 14.40 -2.67 9.33
C CYS A 180 15.89 -2.48 9.00
N GLY A 181 16.53 -1.43 9.53
CA GLY A 181 17.97 -1.24 9.44
C GLY A 181 18.52 -0.94 8.04
N VAL A 182 17.66 -0.54 7.08
CA VAL A 182 18.10 -0.17 5.74
C VAL A 182 18.75 1.21 5.80
N LYS A 183 20.05 1.26 5.48
CA LYS A 183 20.84 2.48 5.48
C LYS A 183 20.72 3.17 4.12
N ASP A 184 19.76 4.10 4.01
CA ASP A 184 19.62 4.98 2.83
C ASP A 184 19.21 6.39 3.31
N ASP A 185 19.91 7.42 2.83
CA ASP A 185 19.71 8.82 3.21
C ASP A 185 18.30 9.33 2.87
N LYS A 186 17.60 8.68 1.94
CA LYS A 186 16.22 9.02 1.57
C LYS A 186 15.21 8.75 2.70
N PHE A 187 15.55 7.91 3.68
CA PHE A 187 14.70 7.70 4.85
C PHE A 187 14.88 8.79 5.90
N ALA A 188 16.03 9.47 5.94
CA ALA A 188 16.37 10.42 6.99
C ALA A 188 15.36 11.60 7.13
N PRO A 189 14.86 12.22 6.04
CA PRO A 189 13.86 13.28 6.16
C PRO A 189 12.56 12.81 6.82
N TYR A 190 12.09 11.61 6.45
CA TYR A 190 10.88 11.04 7.00
C TYR A 190 11.06 10.65 8.48
N LEU A 191 12.17 10.01 8.83
CA LEU A 191 12.47 9.65 10.22
C LEU A 191 12.68 10.88 11.12
N ALA A 192 13.19 11.98 10.58
CA ALA A 192 13.33 13.24 11.31
C ALA A 192 11.98 13.94 11.53
N ALA A 193 11.06 13.86 10.55
CA ALA A 193 9.73 14.45 10.62
C ALA A 193 8.77 13.67 11.54
N HIS A 194 8.98 12.36 11.69
CA HIS A 194 8.10 11.46 12.44
C HIS A 194 8.88 10.65 13.49
N PRO A 195 9.23 11.25 14.64
CA PRO A 195 9.91 10.53 15.71
C PRO A 195 9.04 9.39 16.25
N PHE A 196 9.69 8.31 16.68
CA PHE A 196 9.08 7.02 17.05
C PHE A 196 9.69 6.41 18.32
#